data_AF-X1E505-F1
#
_entry.id   AF-X1E505-F1
#
_cell.length_a   1.000
_cell.length_b   1.000
_cell.length_c   1.000
_cell.angle_alpha   90.00
_cell.angle_beta   90.00
_cell.angle_gamma   90.00
#
_symmetry.space_group_name_H-M   'P 1'
#
loop_
_entity.id
_entity.type
_entity.pdbx_description
1 polymer ?
#
loop_
_entity_poly.entity_id
_entity_poly.type
_entity_poly.pdbx_seq_one_letter_code
_entity_poly.pdbx_strand_id
1 'polypeptide(L)'
;SLGYNGNRHLVREPNTENLHLVYTNHGNILYRYSDSGGEVWTLAERVGEGNSPAIALDSWENPLVTWTKGDTLFLGRKCGGSNGWQLTKFSFPSLWPFHPSLIVTFTRMDPKPDTAHIIVRLDDLININFPSNLIKEVSFPVTKPEKYQTRTLDESSGADMIPLEFPSVARDYENTLHASWMHGDTVYYGTREEQQSRWNVWEEPFHYWGRNSAHPFVETYGDSIFVVWQNEENEEVYRGRKHLQWPYFFWSNLSQTPATPSIYPVNASGMVTTFVDKSFLAPEYDIFWRTYPDEPLHNISKTPFTKSIFPHTSLQIVQEQDMPIQYTVWQEGNESPYEIKSEKTNINPTPPPAYFTSIAGLEIPSLYLVERDSFIPDWQIPVDVGYETITYQFPLEPNYKYKFKSIAYHEGNDKWKMKVTVDGEEIGEIEYEPYKPETLECLIPEAFYKDSLIEVTFECDGGDFATIGPIYIYRYESGEVGSKGGHYGGPMTQGTFNRNRFSLTIFPNPFIQTLRIRFQTK
;
A
#
# COMPACT_ATOMS: atom_id res chain seq x y z
N SER A 1 -10.95 20.81 -7.92
CA SER A 1 -11.37 19.44 -8.16
C SER A 1 -10.26 18.48 -7.81
N LEU A 2 -10.51 17.63 -6.81
CA LEU A 2 -9.75 16.38 -6.67
C LEU A 2 -10.17 15.51 -7.86
N GLY A 3 -11.45 15.12 -7.94
CA GLY A 3 -12.07 14.57 -9.15
C GLY A 3 -11.68 13.11 -9.41
N TYR A 4 -12.67 12.23 -9.26
CA TYR A 4 -12.65 10.76 -9.28
C TYR A 4 -11.59 10.10 -8.36
N ASN A 5 -11.95 8.96 -7.78
CA ASN A 5 -11.17 8.23 -6.77
C ASN A 5 -10.05 7.36 -7.35
N GLY A 6 -10.17 6.89 -8.60
CA GLY A 6 -9.12 6.08 -9.26
C GLY A 6 -7.77 6.80 -9.41
N ASN A 7 -7.81 8.14 -9.40
CA ASN A 7 -6.67 9.03 -9.47
C ASN A 7 -6.15 9.34 -8.06
N ARG A 8 -5.00 8.80 -7.63
CA ARG A 8 -4.46 9.13 -6.30
C ARG A 8 -4.08 10.63 -6.22
N HIS A 9 -4.73 11.39 -5.34
CA HIS A 9 -4.47 12.83 -5.14
C HIS A 9 -3.59 13.18 -3.94
N LEU A 10 -3.51 12.28 -2.95
CA LEU A 10 -2.75 12.45 -1.72
C LEU A 10 -1.76 11.30 -1.60
N VAL A 11 -0.51 11.62 -1.28
CA VAL A 11 0.51 10.64 -0.92
C VAL A 11 1.33 11.18 0.25
N ARG A 12 1.69 10.29 1.18
CA ARG A 12 2.51 10.61 2.34
C ARG A 12 3.91 10.04 2.14
N GLU A 13 4.95 10.79 2.53
CA GLU A 13 6.30 10.26 2.59
C GLU A 13 6.42 9.28 3.78
N PRO A 14 6.93 8.05 3.59
CA PRO A 14 7.11 7.08 4.67
C PRO A 14 7.88 7.64 5.88
N ASN A 15 7.49 7.25 7.09
CA ASN A 15 8.08 7.67 8.37
C ASN A 15 8.02 9.17 8.69
N THR A 16 7.20 9.94 7.96
CA THR A 16 7.02 11.37 8.22
C THR A 16 5.54 11.75 8.24
N GLU A 17 5.27 12.98 8.66
CA GLU A 17 3.97 13.63 8.45
C GLU A 17 3.93 14.45 7.16
N ASN A 18 4.90 14.26 6.26
CA ASN A 18 4.98 15.01 5.01
C ASN A 18 3.94 14.49 4.03
N LEU A 19 3.09 15.39 3.55
CA LEU A 19 2.01 15.11 2.62
C LEU A 19 2.23 15.88 1.32
N HIS A 20 2.01 15.19 0.20
CA HIS A 20 1.95 15.77 -1.12
C HIS A 20 0.53 15.67 -1.66
N LEU A 21 0.03 16.81 -2.14
CA LEU A 21 -1.33 16.95 -2.64
C LEU A 21 -1.29 17.49 -4.06
N VAL A 22 -2.04 16.87 -4.96
CA VAL A 22 -2.29 17.40 -6.30
C VAL A 22 -3.79 17.52 -6.59
N TYR A 23 -4.19 18.62 -7.23
CA TYR A 23 -5.59 18.85 -7.61
C TYR A 23 -5.69 19.81 -8.79
N THR A 24 -6.87 19.90 -9.39
CA THR A 24 -7.16 20.83 -10.49
C THR A 24 -7.93 22.06 -10.00
N ASN A 25 -7.55 23.27 -10.41
CA ASN A 25 -8.36 24.47 -10.21
C ASN A 25 -8.38 25.34 -11.48
N HIS A 26 -9.57 25.59 -12.03
CA HIS A 26 -9.77 26.35 -13.28
C HIS A 26 -8.85 25.86 -14.43
N GLY A 27 -8.75 24.54 -14.61
CA GLY A 27 -7.89 23.89 -15.62
C GLY A 27 -6.39 23.93 -15.31
N ASN A 28 -5.97 24.43 -14.14
CA ASN A 28 -4.59 24.38 -13.68
C ASN A 28 -4.35 23.18 -12.79
N ILE A 29 -3.27 22.45 -13.04
CA ILE A 29 -2.77 21.41 -12.15
C ILE A 29 -1.93 22.08 -11.07
N LEU A 30 -2.37 21.94 -9.82
CA LEU A 30 -1.76 22.56 -8.66
C LEU A 30 -1.20 21.50 -7.72
N TYR A 31 -0.02 21.78 -7.19
CA TYR A 31 0.65 20.98 -6.19
C TYR A 31 0.74 21.76 -4.87
N ARG A 32 0.55 21.05 -3.75
CA ARG A 32 0.83 21.54 -2.40
C ARG A 32 1.58 20.49 -1.60
N TYR A 33 2.38 20.99 -0.69
CA TYR A 33 3.14 20.21 0.28
C TYR A 33 2.79 20.67 1.69
N SER A 34 2.75 19.73 2.63
CA SER A 34 2.60 19.97 4.07
C SER A 34 3.63 19.13 4.81
N ASP A 35 4.36 19.73 5.74
CA ASP A 35 5.28 19.06 6.69
C ASP A 35 4.65 18.85 8.09
N SER A 36 3.37 19.20 8.24
CA SER A 36 2.62 19.18 9.50
C SER A 36 1.39 18.26 9.44
N GLY A 37 1.43 17.22 8.61
CA GLY A 37 0.32 16.27 8.54
C GLY A 37 -1.00 16.87 8.05
N GLY A 38 -0.95 17.95 7.27
CA GLY A 38 -2.10 18.61 6.67
C GLY A 38 -2.64 19.80 7.47
N GLU A 39 -2.04 20.16 8.61
CA GLU A 39 -2.43 21.35 9.37
C GLU A 39 -2.06 22.64 8.61
N VAL A 40 -0.86 22.67 8.01
CA VAL A 40 -0.34 23.81 7.25
C VAL A 40 0.14 23.36 5.88
N TRP A 41 -0.42 23.98 4.85
CA TRP A 41 -0.05 23.72 3.47
C TRP A 41 0.69 24.90 2.86
N THR A 42 1.76 24.61 2.13
CA THR A 42 2.47 25.58 1.26
C THR A 42 1.52 26.28 0.27
N LEU A 43 1.96 27.40 -0.31
CA LEU A 43 1.24 28.06 -1.40
C LEU A 43 1.13 27.10 -2.59
N ALA A 44 -0.02 27.13 -3.28
CA ALA A 44 -0.26 26.28 -4.44
C ALA A 44 0.75 26.58 -5.56
N GLU A 45 1.52 25.57 -5.94
CA GLU A 45 2.49 25.63 -7.03
C GLU A 45 1.83 25.12 -8.31
N ARG A 46 1.91 25.89 -9.40
CA ARG A 46 1.36 25.47 -10.69
C ARG A 46 2.31 24.48 -11.36
N VAL A 47 1.86 23.24 -11.53
CA VAL A 47 2.59 22.18 -12.25
C VAL A 47 2.36 22.29 -13.76
N GLY A 48 1.12 22.56 -14.17
CA GLY A 48 0.72 22.59 -15.57
C GLY A 48 -0.74 23.00 -15.78
N GLU A 49 -1.26 22.70 -16.96
CA GLU A 49 -2.67 22.88 -17.34
C GLU A 49 -3.25 21.55 -17.82
N GLY A 50 -4.50 21.25 -17.44
CA GLY A 50 -5.20 20.04 -17.80
C GLY A 50 -6.22 19.61 -16.75
N ASN A 51 -6.51 18.31 -16.71
CA ASN A 51 -7.48 17.68 -15.83
C ASN A 51 -6.93 16.36 -15.23
N SER A 52 -7.66 15.84 -14.24
CA SER A 52 -7.48 14.51 -13.66
C SER A 52 -6.02 14.21 -13.27
N PRO A 53 -5.41 15.01 -12.38
CA PRO A 53 -4.06 14.74 -11.96
C PRO A 53 -3.99 13.49 -11.08
N ALA A 54 -2.85 12.81 -11.04
CA ALA A 54 -2.53 11.80 -10.05
C ALA A 54 -1.08 11.95 -9.59
N ILE A 55 -0.78 11.54 -8.35
CA ILE A 55 0.54 11.68 -7.73
C ILE A 55 1.07 10.34 -7.21
N ALA A 56 2.38 10.17 -7.33
CA ALA A 56 3.16 9.14 -6.66
C ALA A 56 4.52 9.72 -6.24
N LEU A 57 5.26 8.98 -5.42
CA LEU A 57 6.63 9.31 -5.03
C LEU A 57 7.60 8.31 -5.64
N ASP A 58 8.79 8.79 -6.04
CA ASP A 58 9.91 7.91 -6.37
C ASP A 58 10.65 7.41 -5.10
N SER A 59 11.65 6.56 -5.26
CA SER A 59 12.41 5.97 -4.14
C SER A 59 13.21 7.00 -3.33
N TRP A 60 13.39 8.20 -3.86
CA TRP A 60 13.99 9.37 -3.18
C TRP A 60 12.92 10.36 -2.71
N GLU A 61 11.66 9.93 -2.61
CA GLU A 61 10.54 10.73 -2.11
C GLU A 61 10.24 11.97 -2.97
N ASN A 62 10.71 12.01 -4.22
CA ASN A 62 10.38 13.10 -5.13
C ASN A 62 8.97 12.89 -5.70
N PRO A 63 8.14 13.93 -5.78
CA PRO A 63 6.80 13.80 -6.35
C PRO A 63 6.83 13.72 -7.87
N LEU A 64 6.08 12.75 -8.39
CA LEU A 64 5.71 12.59 -9.78
C LEU A 64 4.21 12.87 -9.93
N VAL A 65 3.86 13.78 -10.83
CA VAL A 65 2.47 14.18 -11.09
C VAL A 65 2.15 13.90 -12.55
N THR A 66 1.11 13.11 -12.81
CA THR A 66 0.59 12.87 -14.16
C THR A 66 -0.75 13.57 -14.34
N TRP A 67 -1.11 14.01 -15.55
CA TRP A 67 -2.41 14.61 -15.88
C TRP A 67 -2.68 14.60 -17.38
N THR A 68 -3.90 14.92 -17.81
CA THR A 68 -4.27 14.92 -19.23
C THR A 68 -4.68 16.30 -19.72
N LYS A 69 -4.38 16.61 -20.99
CA LYS A 69 -4.88 17.81 -21.69
C LYS A 69 -5.00 17.52 -23.18
N GLY A 70 -6.23 17.46 -23.68
CA GLY A 70 -6.51 17.09 -25.07
C GLY A 70 -6.10 15.65 -25.36
N ASP A 71 -5.28 15.44 -26.37
CA ASP A 71 -4.72 14.15 -26.83
C ASP A 71 -3.39 13.77 -26.16
N THR A 72 -2.98 14.53 -25.14
CA THR A 72 -1.65 14.43 -24.53
C THR A 72 -1.75 14.10 -23.05
N LEU A 73 -1.00 13.07 -22.64
CA LEU A 73 -0.72 12.75 -21.24
C LEU A 73 0.59 13.43 -20.84
N PHE A 74 0.61 14.08 -19.69
CA PHE A 74 1.77 14.81 -19.19
C PHE A 74 2.30 14.16 -17.93
N LEU A 75 3.61 14.24 -17.72
CA LEU A 75 4.27 13.93 -16.46
C LEU A 75 5.11 15.10 -16.03
N GLY A 76 4.91 15.57 -14.81
CA GLY A 76 5.78 16.49 -14.09
C GLY A 76 6.55 15.73 -13.02
N ARG A 77 7.86 15.94 -12.95
CA ARG A 77 8.70 15.44 -11.85
C ARG A 77 9.42 16.60 -11.18
N LYS A 78 9.40 16.65 -9.85
CA LYS A 78 10.16 17.64 -9.08
C LYS A 78 11.41 16.98 -8.52
N CYS A 79 12.59 17.24 -9.11
CA CYS A 79 13.84 16.66 -8.63
C CYS A 79 14.40 17.49 -7.47
N GLY A 80 14.84 16.84 -6.39
CA GLY A 80 15.56 17.49 -5.29
C GLY A 80 16.67 18.43 -5.78
N GLY A 81 16.61 19.69 -5.37
CA GLY A 81 17.56 20.74 -5.77
C GLY A 81 17.18 21.56 -7.01
N SER A 82 16.08 21.24 -7.71
CA SER A 82 15.54 22.08 -8.78
C SER A 82 14.39 22.96 -8.30
N ASN A 83 14.34 24.21 -8.76
CA ASN A 83 13.29 25.17 -8.39
C ASN A 83 11.99 25.00 -9.20
N GLY A 84 11.81 23.91 -9.94
CA GLY A 84 10.64 23.73 -10.81
C GLY A 84 10.44 22.31 -11.32
N TRP A 85 9.35 22.12 -12.06
CA TRP A 85 8.92 20.83 -12.60
C TRP A 85 9.60 20.49 -13.92
N GLN A 86 10.16 19.29 -14.02
CA GLN A 86 10.61 18.71 -15.29
C GLN A 86 9.40 18.06 -15.97
N LEU A 87 9.07 18.52 -17.17
CA LEU A 87 7.86 18.10 -17.89
C LEU A 87 8.19 17.15 -19.03
N THR A 88 7.48 16.03 -19.09
CA THR A 88 7.49 15.07 -20.21
C THR A 88 6.08 14.93 -20.78
N LYS A 89 5.98 14.72 -22.09
CA LYS A 89 4.72 14.56 -22.82
C LYS A 89 4.67 13.19 -23.48
N PHE A 90 3.54 12.53 -23.37
CA PHE A 90 3.20 11.30 -24.10
C PHE A 90 2.02 11.62 -25.01
N SER A 91 2.23 11.50 -26.31
CA SER A 91 1.20 11.75 -27.31
C SER A 91 0.64 10.42 -27.80
N PHE A 92 -0.68 10.34 -27.89
CA PHE A 92 -1.38 9.20 -28.47
C PHE A 92 -2.12 9.69 -29.71
N PRO A 93 -1.57 9.51 -30.92
CA PRO A 93 -2.21 9.98 -32.14
C PRO A 93 -3.64 9.44 -32.22
N SER A 94 -4.60 10.36 -32.37
CA SER A 94 -6.04 10.06 -32.47
C SER A 94 -6.72 9.50 -31.22
N LEU A 95 -6.01 9.38 -30.09
CA LEU A 95 -6.55 8.84 -28.84
C LEU A 95 -6.48 9.88 -27.73
N TRP A 96 -7.56 10.04 -26.98
CA TRP A 96 -7.64 11.03 -25.91
C TRP A 96 -7.48 10.36 -24.55
N PRO A 97 -6.45 10.71 -23.76
CA PRO A 97 -6.24 10.13 -22.45
C PRO A 97 -7.16 10.73 -21.37
N PHE A 98 -7.68 9.85 -20.51
CA PHE A 98 -8.54 10.18 -19.37
C PHE A 98 -8.16 9.38 -18.13
N HIS A 99 -8.43 9.97 -16.95
CA HIS A 99 -8.33 9.33 -15.63
C HIS A 99 -7.01 8.57 -15.41
N PRO A 100 -5.83 9.22 -15.51
CA PRO A 100 -4.57 8.53 -15.27
C PRO A 100 -4.42 8.16 -13.79
N SER A 101 -4.02 6.93 -13.51
CA SER A 101 -3.58 6.44 -12.21
C SER A 101 -2.10 6.12 -12.25
N LEU A 102 -1.34 6.49 -11.21
CA LEU A 102 0.12 6.47 -11.22
C LEU A 102 0.67 5.70 -10.01
N ILE A 103 1.64 4.83 -10.27
CA ILE A 103 2.46 4.16 -9.26
C ILE A 103 3.92 4.12 -9.71
N VAL A 104 4.85 3.96 -8.75
CA VAL A 104 6.27 3.76 -9.02
C VAL A 104 6.72 2.46 -8.38
N THR A 105 7.30 1.56 -9.18
CA THR A 105 8.04 0.39 -8.70
C THR A 105 9.50 0.77 -8.53
N PHE A 106 10.13 0.19 -7.53
CA PHE A 106 11.55 0.38 -7.30
C PHE A 106 12.12 -0.82 -6.56
N THR A 107 13.39 -1.08 -6.81
CA THR A 107 14.13 -2.14 -6.13
C THR A 107 15.19 -1.47 -5.29
N ARG A 108 15.00 -1.39 -3.96
CA ARG A 108 16.01 -0.74 -3.09
C ARG A 108 17.37 -1.44 -3.10
N MET A 109 17.38 -2.75 -3.39
CA MET A 109 18.59 -3.58 -3.39
C MET A 109 19.21 -3.78 -4.78
N ASP A 110 18.52 -3.40 -5.86
CA ASP A 110 19.05 -3.50 -7.23
C ASP A 110 19.33 -2.07 -7.72
N PRO A 111 20.50 -1.75 -8.28
CA PRO A 111 20.79 -0.44 -8.88
C PRO A 111 19.91 -0.06 -10.08
N LYS A 112 18.83 -0.80 -10.34
CA LYS A 112 17.82 -0.46 -11.34
C LYS A 112 17.18 0.89 -11.00
N PRO A 113 17.04 1.79 -11.99
CA PRO A 113 16.28 3.00 -11.79
C PRO A 113 14.81 2.65 -11.54
N ASP A 114 14.14 3.44 -10.71
CA ASP A 114 12.70 3.35 -10.51
C ASP A 114 11.94 3.36 -11.84
N THR A 115 10.89 2.57 -11.91
CA THR A 115 9.97 2.52 -13.05
C THR A 115 8.64 3.13 -12.64
N ALA A 116 8.19 4.14 -13.36
CA ALA A 116 6.84 4.67 -13.21
C ALA A 116 5.88 3.93 -14.13
N HIS A 117 4.67 3.68 -13.64
CA HIS A 117 3.58 3.02 -14.36
C HIS A 117 2.33 3.90 -14.28
N ILE A 118 1.82 4.31 -15.43
CA ILE A 118 0.56 5.04 -15.54
C ILE A 118 -0.46 4.13 -16.20
N ILE A 119 -1.57 3.83 -15.52
CA ILE A 119 -2.74 3.22 -16.16
C ILE A 119 -3.69 4.35 -16.56
N VAL A 120 -4.10 4.37 -17.83
CA VAL A 120 -4.89 5.45 -18.41
C VAL A 120 -5.94 4.90 -19.36
N ARG A 121 -7.12 5.50 -19.37
CA ARG A 121 -8.15 5.26 -20.38
C ARG A 121 -7.81 6.07 -21.64
N LEU A 122 -7.91 5.46 -22.81
CA LEU A 122 -7.74 6.11 -24.11
C LEU A 122 -9.01 5.95 -24.95
N ASP A 123 -9.56 7.05 -25.46
CA ASP A 123 -10.72 7.00 -26.36
C ASP A 123 -10.34 7.40 -27.80
N ASP A 124 -10.74 6.61 -28.80
CA ASP A 124 -10.71 6.98 -30.22
C ASP A 124 -11.97 7.79 -30.57
N LEU A 125 -11.84 9.10 -30.52
CA LEU A 125 -12.92 10.02 -30.87
C LEU A 125 -12.93 10.39 -32.36
N ILE A 126 -11.94 9.95 -33.14
CA ILE A 126 -11.81 10.33 -34.56
C ILE A 126 -12.51 9.29 -35.45
N ASN A 127 -12.45 8.02 -35.09
CA ASN A 127 -13.10 6.95 -35.85
C ASN A 127 -14.58 6.80 -35.47
N ILE A 128 -15.41 7.73 -35.92
CA ILE A 128 -16.87 7.76 -35.63
C ILE A 128 -17.57 6.46 -36.06
N ASN A 129 -17.04 5.76 -37.07
CA ASN A 129 -17.64 4.52 -37.57
C ASN A 129 -17.30 3.29 -36.70
N PHE A 130 -16.20 3.36 -35.95
CA PHE A 130 -15.73 2.29 -35.08
C PHE A 130 -15.08 2.91 -33.83
N PRO A 131 -15.88 3.49 -32.93
CA PRO A 131 -15.34 4.02 -31.68
C PRO A 131 -14.66 2.88 -30.93
N SER A 132 -13.57 3.22 -30.25
CA SER A 132 -12.89 2.31 -29.35
C SER A 132 -12.46 3.05 -28.09
N ASN A 133 -12.45 2.33 -26.98
CA ASN A 133 -11.80 2.77 -25.76
C ASN A 133 -10.86 1.65 -25.29
N LEU A 134 -9.77 2.05 -24.63
CA LEU A 134 -8.74 1.13 -24.17
C LEU A 134 -8.31 1.51 -22.76
N ILE A 135 -8.01 0.50 -21.94
CA ILE A 135 -7.18 0.69 -20.75
C ILE A 135 -5.75 0.36 -21.15
N LYS A 136 -4.84 1.34 -21.03
CA LYS A 136 -3.41 1.16 -21.33
C LYS A 136 -2.52 1.47 -20.14
N GLU A 137 -1.48 0.69 -20.01
CA GLU A 137 -0.31 1.01 -19.21
C GLU A 137 0.71 1.79 -20.05
N VAL A 138 1.27 2.85 -19.47
CA VAL A 138 2.44 3.59 -19.93
C VAL A 138 3.53 3.43 -18.88
N SER A 139 4.58 2.68 -19.18
CA SER A 139 5.68 2.40 -18.24
C SER A 139 6.99 2.99 -18.72
N PHE A 140 7.78 3.58 -17.84
CA PHE A 140 9.09 4.16 -18.19
C PHE A 140 10.02 4.27 -16.98
N PRO A 141 11.35 4.22 -17.17
CA PRO A 141 12.29 4.59 -16.13
C PRO A 141 12.09 6.05 -15.73
N VAL A 142 11.97 6.35 -14.43
CA VAL A 142 11.76 7.70 -13.89
C VAL A 142 12.84 8.68 -14.34
N THR A 143 14.06 8.18 -14.56
CA THR A 143 15.21 8.97 -15.03
C THR A 143 15.22 9.24 -16.54
N LYS A 144 14.43 8.49 -17.33
CA LYS A 144 14.37 8.53 -18.81
C LYS A 144 12.94 8.33 -19.31
N PRO A 145 11.99 9.23 -18.96
CA PRO A 145 10.58 9.06 -19.28
C PRO A 145 10.29 9.04 -20.78
N GLU A 146 11.19 9.59 -21.62
CA GLU A 146 11.09 9.51 -23.08
C GLU A 146 11.21 8.08 -23.64
N LYS A 147 11.75 7.13 -22.86
CA LYS A 147 11.90 5.71 -23.23
C LYS A 147 10.73 4.86 -22.73
N TYR A 148 9.52 5.35 -22.95
CA TYR A 148 8.32 4.67 -22.47
C TYR A 148 7.91 3.48 -23.36
N GLN A 149 7.19 2.56 -22.74
CA GLN A 149 6.52 1.43 -23.38
C GLN A 149 5.03 1.51 -23.07
N THR A 150 4.21 1.00 -23.98
CA THR A 150 2.77 0.92 -23.78
C THR A 150 2.28 -0.52 -23.83
N ARG A 151 1.33 -0.90 -22.97
CA ARG A 151 0.67 -2.21 -22.99
C ARG A 151 -0.83 -2.01 -22.88
N THR A 152 -1.60 -2.76 -23.66
CA THR A 152 -3.07 -2.77 -23.53
C THR A 152 -3.46 -3.78 -22.45
N LEU A 153 -4.28 -3.34 -21.50
CA LEU A 153 -4.90 -4.18 -20.47
C LEU A 153 -6.24 -4.71 -20.98
N ASP A 154 -7.04 -3.81 -21.53
CA ASP A 154 -8.41 -4.05 -21.97
C ASP A 154 -8.75 -3.14 -23.15
N GLU A 155 -9.65 -3.58 -24.00
CA GLU A 155 -10.08 -2.89 -25.22
C GLU A 155 -11.53 -3.23 -25.53
N SER A 156 -12.33 -2.20 -25.77
CA SER A 156 -13.67 -2.34 -26.33
C SER A 156 -13.79 -1.52 -27.61
N SER A 157 -14.40 -2.08 -28.64
CA SER A 157 -14.56 -1.41 -29.94
C SER A 157 -15.84 -1.81 -30.64
N GLY A 158 -16.29 -0.95 -31.56
CA GLY A 158 -17.44 -1.21 -32.44
C GLY A 158 -18.73 -0.51 -32.00
N ALA A 159 -19.85 -0.92 -32.60
CA ALA A 159 -21.15 -0.27 -32.37
C ALA A 159 -21.69 -0.49 -30.95
N ASP A 160 -21.34 -1.63 -30.34
CA ASP A 160 -21.72 -2.01 -28.97
C ASP A 160 -20.54 -1.81 -28.00
N MET A 161 -19.73 -0.76 -28.23
CA MET A 161 -18.57 -0.44 -27.40
C MET A 161 -18.98 -0.30 -25.93
N ILE A 162 -18.33 -1.09 -25.09
CA ILE A 162 -18.53 -1.10 -23.65
C ILE A 162 -17.64 -0.02 -23.02
N PRO A 163 -18.15 0.86 -22.15
CA PRO A 163 -17.33 1.86 -21.46
C PRO A 163 -16.21 1.21 -20.62
N LEU A 164 -14.98 1.71 -20.75
CA LEU A 164 -13.86 1.34 -19.89
C LEU A 164 -13.46 2.56 -19.05
N GLU A 165 -13.70 2.55 -17.73
CA GLU A 165 -13.55 3.75 -16.90
C GLU A 165 -12.81 3.52 -15.58
N PHE A 166 -12.39 4.63 -14.97
CA PHE A 166 -11.81 4.71 -13.62
C PHE A 166 -10.69 3.69 -13.34
N PRO A 167 -9.63 3.62 -14.16
CA PRO A 167 -8.51 2.76 -13.83
C PRO A 167 -7.85 3.22 -12.52
N SER A 168 -7.44 2.26 -11.72
CA SER A 168 -6.67 2.44 -10.49
C SER A 168 -5.49 1.47 -10.51
N VAL A 169 -4.33 1.88 -10.00
CA VAL A 169 -3.13 1.04 -9.97
C VAL A 169 -2.40 1.09 -8.62
N ALA A 170 -1.95 -0.08 -8.18
CA ALA A 170 -1.13 -0.27 -7.00
C ALA A 170 0.00 -1.29 -7.30
N ARG A 171 0.94 -1.43 -6.37
CA ARG A 171 2.00 -2.44 -6.44
C ARG A 171 2.16 -3.15 -5.10
N ASP A 172 2.37 -4.45 -5.09
CA ASP A 172 2.69 -5.16 -3.85
C ASP A 172 4.18 -4.98 -3.45
N TYR A 173 4.61 -5.73 -2.44
CA TYR A 173 5.99 -5.71 -1.97
C TYR A 173 6.99 -6.34 -2.96
N GLU A 174 6.52 -7.19 -3.88
CA GLU A 174 7.32 -7.82 -4.94
C GLU A 174 7.40 -6.95 -6.21
N ASN A 175 6.81 -5.76 -6.19
CA ASN A 175 6.60 -4.89 -7.35
C ASN A 175 5.69 -5.52 -8.43
N THR A 176 4.86 -6.51 -8.09
CA THR A 176 3.77 -6.93 -8.97
C THR A 176 2.75 -5.81 -9.02
N LEU A 177 2.35 -5.44 -10.23
CA LEU A 177 1.33 -4.43 -10.45
C LEU A 177 -0.05 -5.04 -10.31
N HIS A 178 -0.94 -4.27 -9.69
CA HIS A 178 -2.35 -4.59 -9.54
C HIS A 178 -3.15 -3.44 -10.12
N ALA A 179 -4.11 -3.75 -10.99
CA ALA A 179 -4.99 -2.75 -11.57
C ALA A 179 -6.45 -3.16 -11.36
N SER A 180 -7.32 -2.17 -11.16
CA SER A 180 -8.78 -2.33 -11.21
C SER A 180 -9.37 -1.25 -12.10
N TRP A 181 -10.45 -1.56 -12.80
CA TRP A 181 -11.18 -0.63 -13.66
C TRP A 181 -12.63 -1.09 -13.82
N MET A 182 -13.47 -0.20 -14.33
CA MET A 182 -14.85 -0.50 -14.70
C MET A 182 -14.90 -0.92 -16.17
N HIS A 183 -15.43 -2.11 -16.45
CA HIS A 183 -15.75 -2.59 -17.79
C HIS A 183 -17.28 -2.69 -17.91
N GLY A 184 -17.86 -1.68 -18.55
CA GLY A 184 -19.31 -1.48 -18.61
C GLY A 184 -19.82 -1.09 -17.24
N ASP A 185 -20.50 -2.01 -16.58
CA ASP A 185 -21.01 -1.89 -15.23
C ASP A 185 -20.31 -2.85 -14.25
N THR A 186 -19.22 -3.50 -14.69
CA THR A 186 -18.57 -4.57 -13.94
C THR A 186 -17.15 -4.20 -13.53
N VAL A 187 -16.78 -4.45 -12.28
CA VAL A 187 -15.41 -4.23 -11.79
C VAL A 187 -14.49 -5.35 -12.26
N TYR A 188 -13.52 -4.99 -13.09
CA TYR A 188 -12.46 -5.87 -13.56
C TYR A 188 -11.20 -5.67 -12.70
N TYR A 189 -10.34 -6.69 -12.70
CA TYR A 189 -9.07 -6.67 -11.98
C TYR A 189 -7.97 -7.33 -12.82
N GLY A 190 -6.74 -6.86 -12.72
CA GLY A 190 -5.62 -7.46 -13.44
C GLY A 190 -4.33 -7.41 -12.63
N THR A 191 -3.45 -8.39 -12.88
CA THR A 191 -2.10 -8.42 -12.31
C THR A 191 -1.03 -8.49 -13.38
N ARG A 192 0.14 -7.92 -13.10
CA ARG A 192 1.31 -8.05 -13.97
C ARG A 192 2.60 -7.94 -13.18
N GLU A 193 3.43 -8.98 -13.22
CA GLU A 193 4.81 -8.87 -12.74
C GLU A 193 5.62 -7.95 -13.67
N GLU A 194 6.58 -7.20 -13.14
CA GLU A 194 7.33 -6.20 -13.91
C GLU A 194 7.95 -6.76 -15.20
N GLN A 195 8.42 -8.01 -15.16
CA GLN A 195 9.08 -8.71 -16.28
C GLN A 195 8.09 -9.27 -17.32
N GLN A 196 6.82 -9.42 -16.97
CA GLN A 196 5.81 -9.98 -17.86
C GLN A 196 5.37 -8.97 -18.92
N SER A 197 5.22 -9.43 -20.16
CA SER A 197 4.78 -8.59 -21.28
C SER A 197 3.27 -8.36 -21.32
N ARG A 198 2.47 -9.18 -20.63
CA ARG A 198 1.01 -9.18 -20.68
C ARG A 198 0.42 -9.14 -19.28
N TRP A 199 -0.75 -8.54 -19.17
CA TRP A 199 -1.56 -8.54 -17.96
C TRP A 199 -2.36 -9.86 -17.85
N ASN A 200 -2.47 -10.38 -16.64
CA ASN A 200 -3.42 -11.44 -16.30
C ASN A 200 -4.72 -10.79 -15.83
N VAL A 201 -5.72 -10.75 -16.72
CA VAL A 201 -7.01 -10.06 -16.48
C VAL A 201 -8.05 -11.02 -15.95
N TRP A 202 -8.76 -10.58 -14.93
CA TRP A 202 -9.84 -11.28 -14.23
C TRP A 202 -11.12 -10.48 -14.49
N GLU A 203 -12.03 -11.06 -15.28
CA GLU A 203 -13.22 -10.36 -15.79
C GLU A 203 -14.31 -10.17 -14.71
N GLU A 204 -14.58 -11.18 -13.87
CA GLU A 204 -15.59 -11.08 -12.81
C GLU A 204 -15.04 -11.50 -11.43
N PRO A 205 -13.98 -10.83 -10.92
CA PRO A 205 -13.31 -11.20 -9.67
C PRO A 205 -14.21 -11.14 -8.43
N PHE A 206 -15.33 -10.39 -8.51
CA PHE A 206 -16.29 -10.20 -7.42
C PHE A 206 -17.68 -10.79 -7.72
N HIS A 207 -17.78 -11.62 -8.77
CA HIS A 207 -19.03 -12.21 -9.22
C HIS A 207 -20.15 -11.14 -9.40
N TYR A 208 -21.38 -11.48 -9.02
CA TYR A 208 -22.54 -10.58 -9.16
C TYR A 208 -22.43 -9.28 -8.34
N TRP A 209 -21.59 -9.22 -7.31
CA TRP A 209 -21.39 -8.02 -6.49
C TRP A 209 -20.50 -6.97 -7.17
N GLY A 210 -19.70 -7.42 -8.14
CA GLY A 210 -18.89 -6.54 -8.97
C GLY A 210 -19.67 -5.94 -10.14
N ARG A 211 -20.90 -6.41 -10.42
CA ARG A 211 -21.79 -5.87 -11.47
C ARG A 211 -22.54 -4.64 -10.95
N ASN A 212 -23.14 -3.86 -11.85
CA ASN A 212 -23.78 -2.59 -11.53
C ASN A 212 -22.90 -1.72 -10.62
N SER A 213 -21.62 -1.58 -10.95
CA SER A 213 -20.61 -1.01 -10.07
C SER A 213 -19.71 -0.03 -10.79
N ALA A 214 -19.22 0.96 -10.05
CA ALA A 214 -18.39 2.04 -10.55
C ALA A 214 -17.27 2.38 -9.56
N HIS A 215 -16.36 3.24 -10.02
CA HIS A 215 -15.33 3.84 -9.19
C HIS A 215 -14.47 2.83 -8.40
N PRO A 216 -13.90 1.79 -9.03
CA PRO A 216 -13.01 0.90 -8.32
C PRO A 216 -11.70 1.61 -7.94
N PHE A 217 -11.16 1.27 -6.77
CA PHE A 217 -9.87 1.74 -6.29
C PHE A 217 -9.10 0.54 -5.71
N VAL A 218 -7.87 0.33 -6.20
CA VAL A 218 -7.00 -0.75 -5.74
C VAL A 218 -5.87 -0.21 -4.87
N GLU A 219 -5.58 -0.94 -3.79
CA GLU A 219 -4.46 -0.70 -2.91
C GLU A 219 -3.86 -2.03 -2.45
N THR A 220 -2.61 -2.02 -2.06
CA THR A 220 -1.86 -3.15 -1.54
C THR A 220 -1.23 -2.75 -0.22
N TYR A 221 -1.15 -3.71 0.70
CA TYR A 221 -0.43 -3.57 1.95
C TYR A 221 0.26 -4.89 2.27
N GLY A 222 1.57 -4.92 2.00
CA GLY A 222 2.38 -6.13 2.08
C GLY A 222 1.83 -7.21 1.14
N ASP A 223 1.44 -8.36 1.67
CA ASP A 223 0.87 -9.48 0.90
C ASP A 223 -0.65 -9.48 0.76
N SER A 224 -1.29 -8.40 1.16
CA SER A 224 -2.73 -8.23 1.04
C SER A 224 -3.08 -7.19 -0.02
N ILE A 225 -4.03 -7.54 -0.87
CA ILE A 225 -4.61 -6.71 -1.92
C ILE A 225 -6.02 -6.32 -1.47
N PHE A 226 -6.37 -5.06 -1.69
CA PHE A 226 -7.68 -4.52 -1.38
C PHE A 226 -8.24 -3.79 -2.59
N VAL A 227 -9.50 -4.05 -2.91
CA VAL A 227 -10.24 -3.33 -3.94
C VAL A 227 -11.52 -2.82 -3.30
N VAL A 228 -11.78 -1.52 -3.40
CA VAL A 228 -13.04 -0.92 -2.98
C VAL A 228 -13.77 -0.39 -4.19
N TRP A 229 -15.10 -0.48 -4.19
CA TRP A 229 -15.93 0.02 -5.29
C TRP A 229 -17.31 0.43 -4.77
N GLN A 230 -17.98 1.26 -5.56
CA GLN A 230 -19.38 1.60 -5.37
C GLN A 230 -20.23 0.63 -6.18
N ASN A 231 -21.28 0.07 -5.59
CA ASN A 231 -22.35 -0.61 -6.31
C ASN A 231 -23.49 0.38 -6.55
N GLU A 232 -23.80 0.66 -7.80
CA GLU A 232 -24.81 1.63 -8.24
C GLU A 232 -26.24 1.10 -8.14
N GLU A 233 -26.44 -0.23 -8.07
CA GLU A 233 -27.78 -0.81 -7.94
C GLU A 233 -28.34 -0.65 -6.52
N ASN A 234 -27.51 -0.90 -5.51
CA ASN A 234 -27.91 -0.77 -4.11
C ASN A 234 -27.33 0.47 -3.41
N GLU A 235 -26.55 1.27 -4.13
CA GLU A 235 -25.90 2.49 -3.67
C GLU A 235 -24.98 2.29 -2.45
N GLU A 236 -24.31 1.14 -2.35
CA GLU A 236 -23.40 0.80 -1.23
C GLU A 236 -21.94 0.72 -1.69
N VAL A 237 -21.02 0.91 -0.75
CA VAL A 237 -19.58 0.69 -0.92
C VAL A 237 -19.21 -0.71 -0.46
N TYR A 238 -18.53 -1.44 -1.35
CA TYR A 238 -17.99 -2.77 -1.07
C TYR A 238 -16.47 -2.72 -0.93
N ARG A 239 -15.94 -3.68 -0.17
CA ARG A 239 -14.50 -3.93 -0.07
C ARG A 239 -14.21 -5.40 -0.29
N GLY A 240 -13.40 -5.69 -1.31
CA GLY A 240 -12.75 -6.96 -1.55
C GLY A 240 -11.34 -6.98 -0.94
N ARG A 241 -10.96 -8.11 -0.35
CA ARG A 241 -9.63 -8.43 0.18
C ARG A 241 -9.15 -9.75 -0.42
N LYS A 242 -7.88 -9.82 -0.80
CA LYS A 242 -7.23 -11.04 -1.25
C LYS A 242 -5.81 -11.10 -0.71
N HIS A 243 -5.40 -12.24 -0.18
CA HIS A 243 -3.98 -12.53 0.09
C HIS A 243 -3.31 -12.99 -1.22
N LEU A 244 -2.03 -12.68 -1.45
CA LEU A 244 -1.35 -13.00 -2.72
C LEU A 244 -1.45 -14.49 -3.11
N GLN A 245 -1.41 -15.39 -2.13
CA GLN A 245 -1.54 -16.84 -2.36
C GLN A 245 -2.97 -17.34 -2.58
N TRP A 246 -3.99 -16.54 -2.27
CA TRP A 246 -5.37 -16.98 -2.40
C TRP A 246 -5.85 -16.87 -3.85
N PRO A 247 -6.67 -17.82 -4.34
CA PRO A 247 -7.14 -17.77 -5.72
C PRO A 247 -8.31 -16.81 -5.94
N TYR A 248 -8.96 -16.31 -4.89
CA TYR A 248 -10.16 -15.47 -4.98
C TYR A 248 -10.15 -14.34 -3.95
N PHE A 249 -10.99 -13.34 -4.20
CA PHE A 249 -11.27 -12.27 -3.24
C PHE A 249 -12.34 -12.73 -2.24
N PHE A 250 -12.23 -12.27 -1.01
CA PHE A 250 -13.32 -12.21 -0.05
C PHE A 250 -13.85 -10.78 -0.03
N TRP A 251 -15.16 -10.58 0.07
CA TRP A 251 -15.72 -9.23 0.04
C TRP A 251 -16.85 -9.06 1.05
N SER A 252 -17.12 -7.80 1.37
CA SER A 252 -18.25 -7.40 2.21
C SER A 252 -18.81 -6.04 1.79
N ASN A 253 -20.12 -5.83 1.99
CA ASN A 253 -20.71 -4.49 1.98
C ASN A 253 -20.19 -3.75 3.21
N LEU A 254 -19.45 -2.67 3.00
CA LEU A 254 -18.76 -1.94 4.05
C LEU A 254 -19.54 -0.73 4.56
N SER A 255 -20.26 0.00 3.72
CA SER A 255 -21.01 1.20 4.14
C SER A 255 -22.20 0.85 5.02
N GLN A 256 -22.97 -0.20 4.70
CA GLN A 256 -24.20 -0.58 5.42
C GLN A 256 -25.17 0.59 5.60
N THR A 257 -25.34 1.40 4.56
CA THR A 257 -26.18 2.60 4.54
C THR A 257 -27.28 2.47 3.50
N PRO A 258 -28.19 1.49 3.60
CA PRO A 258 -29.13 1.16 2.51
C PRO A 258 -30.19 2.24 2.25
N ALA A 259 -30.23 3.29 3.08
CA ALA A 259 -31.14 4.41 2.93
C ALA A 259 -30.49 5.62 2.24
N THR A 260 -29.16 5.62 2.07
CA THR A 260 -28.41 6.76 1.58
C THR A 260 -27.25 6.32 0.67
N PRO A 261 -27.07 6.96 -0.49
CA PRO A 261 -26.04 6.54 -1.43
C PRO A 261 -24.63 6.75 -0.90
N SER A 262 -23.83 5.69 -0.96
CA SER A 262 -22.41 5.64 -0.64
C SER A 262 -21.58 5.53 -1.93
N ILE A 263 -20.67 6.49 -2.17
CA ILE A 263 -19.98 6.67 -3.45
C ILE A 263 -18.49 7.06 -3.30
N TYR A 264 -17.73 6.96 -4.40
CA TYR A 264 -16.29 7.32 -4.49
C TYR A 264 -15.38 6.77 -3.37
N PRO A 265 -15.36 5.44 -3.13
CA PRO A 265 -14.55 4.88 -2.05
C PRO A 265 -13.06 4.88 -2.38
N VAL A 266 -12.24 5.10 -1.37
CA VAL A 266 -10.79 4.97 -1.39
C VAL A 266 -10.34 4.19 -0.16
N ASN A 267 -9.18 3.56 -0.22
CA ASN A 267 -8.63 2.77 0.90
C ASN A 267 -7.28 3.34 1.36
N ALA A 268 -6.94 3.10 2.63
CA ALA A 268 -5.63 3.39 3.18
C ALA A 268 -5.08 2.19 3.95
N SER A 269 -4.00 1.61 3.44
CA SER A 269 -3.30 0.43 3.96
C SER A 269 -4.22 -0.77 4.23
N GLY A 270 -5.32 -0.91 3.49
CA GLY A 270 -6.28 -2.00 3.71
C GLY A 270 -7.14 -1.88 4.98
N MET A 271 -6.83 -0.94 5.85
CA MET A 271 -7.42 -0.81 7.17
C MET A 271 -8.63 0.11 7.17
N VAL A 272 -8.53 1.27 6.52
CA VAL A 272 -9.55 2.31 6.54
C VAL A 272 -10.06 2.58 5.14
N THR A 273 -11.35 2.34 4.91
CA THR A 273 -12.02 2.81 3.69
C THR A 273 -12.68 4.14 3.99
N THR A 274 -12.37 5.15 3.18
CA THR A 274 -13.03 6.46 3.21
C THR A 274 -13.91 6.59 1.99
N PHE A 275 -15.12 7.08 2.17
CA PHE A 275 -16.10 7.23 1.10
C PHE A 275 -17.02 8.41 1.38
N VAL A 276 -17.84 8.71 0.39
CA VAL A 276 -18.85 9.76 0.47
C VAL A 276 -20.18 9.11 0.77
N ASP A 277 -20.95 9.62 1.71
CA ASP A 277 -22.31 9.16 1.99
C ASP A 277 -23.26 10.36 2.07
N LYS A 278 -24.50 10.19 1.64
CA LYS A 278 -25.51 11.23 1.75
C LYS A 278 -26.03 11.29 3.18
N SER A 279 -25.97 12.46 3.80
CA SER A 279 -26.47 12.59 5.17
C SER A 279 -27.98 12.33 5.25
N PHE A 280 -28.44 11.60 6.27
CA PHE A 280 -29.88 11.50 6.53
C PHE A 280 -30.48 12.84 6.98
N LEU A 281 -29.65 13.69 7.60
CA LEU A 281 -30.09 14.96 8.20
C LEU A 281 -30.02 16.15 7.23
N ALA A 282 -29.25 16.02 6.15
CA ALA A 282 -29.06 17.07 5.15
C ALA A 282 -29.01 16.47 3.74
N PRO A 283 -29.54 17.15 2.71
CA PRO A 283 -29.54 16.60 1.34
C PRO A 283 -28.14 16.46 0.72
N GLU A 284 -27.10 16.92 1.42
CA GLU A 284 -25.73 16.98 0.94
C GLU A 284 -24.90 15.76 1.37
N TYR A 285 -23.80 15.59 0.66
CA TYR A 285 -22.81 14.55 0.89
C TYR A 285 -21.80 14.95 1.97
N ASP A 286 -21.48 13.99 2.82
CA ASP A 286 -20.43 14.06 3.85
C ASP A 286 -19.35 13.00 3.59
N ILE A 287 -18.17 13.21 4.16
CA ILE A 287 -17.07 12.24 4.09
C ILE A 287 -17.11 11.35 5.33
N PHE A 288 -17.14 10.05 5.12
CA PHE A 288 -17.12 9.06 6.18
C PHE A 288 -15.95 8.09 6.02
N TRP A 289 -15.57 7.47 7.13
CA TRP A 289 -14.68 6.32 7.10
C TRP A 289 -15.19 5.16 7.95
N ARG A 290 -14.70 3.96 7.61
CA ARG A 290 -14.97 2.73 8.34
C ARG A 290 -13.84 1.72 8.14
N THR A 291 -13.61 0.88 9.14
CA THR A 291 -12.61 -0.21 9.13
C THR A 291 -13.26 -1.57 8.86
N TYR A 292 -14.43 -1.85 9.43
CA TYR A 292 -15.20 -3.08 9.25
C TYR A 292 -16.71 -2.81 9.18
N PRO A 293 -17.50 -3.70 8.53
CA PRO A 293 -18.95 -3.51 8.38
C PRO A 293 -19.76 -3.45 9.69
N ASP A 294 -19.20 -3.94 10.79
CA ASP A 294 -19.84 -3.98 12.11
C ASP A 294 -19.40 -2.82 13.03
N GLU A 295 -18.32 -2.10 12.68
CA GLU A 295 -17.88 -0.91 13.41
C GLU A 295 -18.77 0.32 13.12
N PRO A 296 -18.86 1.33 13.99
CA PRO A 296 -19.66 2.52 13.70
C PRO A 296 -19.14 3.31 12.49
N LEU A 297 -20.04 4.02 11.80
CA LEU A 297 -19.68 4.92 10.72
C LEU A 297 -19.20 6.27 11.29
N HIS A 298 -18.05 6.78 10.82
CA HIS A 298 -17.43 7.99 11.36
C HIS A 298 -17.41 9.14 10.35
N ASN A 299 -18.13 10.23 10.65
CA ASN A 299 -18.15 11.45 9.81
C ASN A 299 -16.92 12.33 10.07
N ILE A 300 -16.16 12.63 9.01
CA ILE A 300 -14.96 13.48 9.05
C ILE A 300 -15.28 14.93 8.71
N SER A 301 -16.07 15.18 7.66
CA SER A 301 -16.30 16.54 7.13
C SER A 301 -16.99 17.45 8.13
N LYS A 302 -18.03 16.95 8.83
CA LYS A 302 -18.79 17.69 9.87
C LYS A 302 -19.30 19.07 9.41
N THR A 303 -19.53 19.25 8.12
CA THR A 303 -19.98 20.51 7.50
C THR A 303 -21.41 20.34 6.96
N PRO A 304 -22.44 20.43 7.82
CA PRO A 304 -23.81 20.22 7.40
C PRO A 304 -24.18 21.21 6.29
N PHE A 305 -24.98 20.76 5.32
CA PHE A 305 -25.45 21.53 4.16
C PHE A 305 -24.36 22.00 3.19
N THR A 306 -23.14 21.50 3.33
CA THR A 306 -22.07 21.74 2.36
C THR A 306 -21.61 20.43 1.76
N LYS A 307 -21.70 20.32 0.44
CA LYS A 307 -21.30 19.13 -0.30
C LYS A 307 -19.82 18.86 -0.11
N SER A 308 -19.51 17.72 0.50
CA SER A 308 -18.17 17.17 0.66
C SER A 308 -18.01 15.92 -0.21
N ILE A 309 -17.02 15.88 -1.09
CA ILE A 309 -16.89 14.85 -2.11
C ILE A 309 -15.43 14.59 -2.50
N PHE A 310 -15.18 13.49 -3.22
CA PHE A 310 -13.88 13.07 -3.74
C PHE A 310 -12.79 12.95 -2.66
N PRO A 311 -13.02 12.13 -1.60
CA PRO A 311 -12.03 11.94 -0.56
C PRO A 311 -10.81 11.20 -1.10
N HIS A 312 -9.66 11.51 -0.52
CA HIS A 312 -8.43 10.72 -0.62
C HIS A 312 -7.84 10.57 0.76
N THR A 313 -7.33 9.38 1.07
CA THR A 313 -6.83 9.06 2.41
C THR A 313 -5.46 8.39 2.33
N SER A 314 -4.64 8.61 3.35
CA SER A 314 -3.39 7.90 3.59
C SER A 314 -3.32 7.55 5.08
N LEU A 315 -2.64 6.46 5.42
CA LEU A 315 -2.47 6.00 6.80
C LEU A 315 -1.00 6.11 7.23
N GLN A 316 -0.80 6.33 8.52
CA GLN A 316 0.46 6.13 9.23
C GLN A 316 0.20 5.21 10.42
N ILE A 317 1.00 4.16 10.57
CA ILE A 317 0.86 3.21 11.67
C ILE A 317 2.11 3.36 12.55
N VAL A 318 1.98 4.09 13.66
CA VAL A 318 3.08 4.39 14.58
C VAL A 318 3.10 3.36 15.71
N GLN A 319 4.28 2.80 16.01
CA GLN A 319 4.41 1.77 17.03
C GLN A 319 4.06 2.27 18.44
N GLU A 320 4.50 3.48 18.78
CA GLU A 320 4.43 4.02 20.14
C GLU A 320 3.02 4.50 20.53
N GLN A 321 2.12 4.67 19.56
CA GLN A 321 0.82 5.33 19.79
C GLN A 321 -0.37 4.37 19.83
N ASP A 322 -0.18 3.08 19.50
CA ASP A 322 -1.23 2.04 19.38
C ASP A 322 -2.46 2.44 18.53
N MET A 323 -2.42 3.60 17.87
CA MET A 323 -3.50 4.20 17.12
C MET A 323 -2.95 4.69 15.78
N PRO A 324 -3.39 4.08 14.66
CA PRO A 324 -3.08 4.58 13.34
C PRO A 324 -3.61 6.00 13.16
N ILE A 325 -2.84 6.83 12.45
CA ILE A 325 -3.21 8.19 12.08
C ILE A 325 -3.66 8.18 10.63
N GLN A 326 -4.89 8.60 10.40
CA GLN A 326 -5.46 8.80 9.09
C GLN A 326 -5.32 10.27 8.65
N TYR A 327 -4.83 10.48 7.44
CA TYR A 327 -4.79 11.78 6.76
C TYR A 327 -5.78 11.76 5.61
N THR A 328 -6.80 12.61 5.67
CA THR A 328 -7.84 12.66 4.64
C THR A 328 -7.90 14.05 4.04
N VAL A 329 -7.99 14.12 2.70
CA VAL A 329 -8.33 15.34 1.96
C VAL A 329 -9.63 15.16 1.20
N TRP A 330 -10.41 16.22 1.04
CA TRP A 330 -11.64 16.18 0.24
C TRP A 330 -11.93 17.55 -0.37
N GLN A 331 -12.87 17.56 -1.31
CA GLN A 331 -13.39 18.77 -1.91
C GLN A 331 -14.67 19.20 -1.19
N GLU A 332 -14.76 20.47 -0.83
CA GLU A 332 -15.94 21.07 -0.22
C GLU A 332 -16.49 22.22 -1.07
N GLY A 333 -17.81 22.32 -1.16
CA GLY A 333 -18.52 23.43 -1.80
C GLY A 333 -19.58 22.97 -2.80
N ASN A 334 -20.69 23.70 -2.85
CA ASN A 334 -21.83 23.38 -3.72
C ASN A 334 -21.63 23.91 -5.14
N GLU A 335 -20.87 24.99 -5.29
CA GLU A 335 -20.54 25.64 -6.57
C GLU A 335 -19.07 26.07 -6.58
N SER A 336 -18.53 26.31 -7.78
CA SER A 336 -17.19 26.89 -7.93
C SER A 336 -17.16 28.33 -7.37
N PRO A 337 -16.15 28.72 -6.58
CA PRO A 337 -14.91 28.00 -6.30
C PRO A 337 -15.06 26.97 -5.16
N TYR A 338 -14.55 25.76 -5.40
CA TYR A 338 -14.45 24.72 -4.40
C TYR A 338 -13.21 24.89 -3.51
N GLU A 339 -13.31 24.46 -2.25
CA GLU A 339 -12.19 24.40 -1.31
C GLU A 339 -11.66 22.97 -1.20
N ILE A 340 -10.35 22.82 -0.98
CA ILE A 340 -9.76 21.54 -0.60
C ILE A 340 -9.52 21.55 0.90
N LYS A 341 -10.18 20.64 1.61
CA LYS A 341 -10.04 20.45 3.06
C LYS A 341 -9.10 19.31 3.36
N SER A 342 -8.58 19.30 4.58
CA SER A 342 -7.74 18.22 5.12
C SER A 342 -8.05 18.01 6.60
N GLU A 343 -8.05 16.76 7.06
CA GLU A 343 -8.21 16.38 8.46
C GLU A 343 -7.22 15.27 8.82
N LYS A 344 -6.67 15.35 10.03
CA LYS A 344 -5.85 14.32 10.66
C LYS A 344 -6.68 13.65 11.76
N THR A 345 -7.01 12.38 11.60
CA THR A 345 -7.87 11.62 12.52
C THR A 345 -7.13 10.44 13.13
N ASN A 346 -7.19 10.30 14.45
CA ASN A 346 -6.71 9.07 15.12
C ASN A 346 -7.76 7.98 15.00
N ILE A 347 -7.35 6.80 14.56
CA ILE A 347 -8.21 5.63 14.45
C ILE A 347 -8.14 4.88 15.78
N ASN A 348 -9.31 4.69 16.38
CA ASN A 348 -9.47 3.94 17.64
C ASN A 348 -8.87 2.53 17.52
N PRO A 349 -8.46 1.92 18.64
CA PRO A 349 -7.54 0.79 18.64
C PRO A 349 -8.17 -0.43 17.97
N THR A 350 -7.81 -0.59 16.71
CA THR A 350 -7.99 -1.79 15.92
C THR A 350 -6.59 -2.22 15.55
N PRO A 351 -6.18 -3.47 15.84
CA PRO A 351 -4.84 -3.92 15.48
C PRO A 351 -4.65 -3.69 13.98
N PRO A 352 -3.51 -3.10 13.56
CA PRO A 352 -3.27 -2.89 12.14
C PRO A 352 -3.30 -4.24 11.42
N PRO A 353 -3.68 -4.27 10.13
CA PRO A 353 -3.55 -5.48 9.34
C PRO A 353 -2.09 -5.94 9.38
N ALA A 354 -1.89 -7.27 9.42
CA ALA A 354 -0.56 -7.83 9.26
C ALA A 354 -0.03 -7.42 7.87
N TYR A 355 1.23 -7.00 7.83
CA TYR A 355 1.93 -6.69 6.59
C TYR A 355 2.33 -7.97 5.87
N PHE A 356 2.77 -9.00 6.61
CA PHE A 356 2.92 -10.35 6.09
C PHE A 356 2.14 -11.37 6.92
N THR A 357 1.57 -12.36 6.24
CA THR A 357 0.85 -13.47 6.84
C THR A 357 1.33 -14.81 6.26
N SER A 358 1.93 -15.66 7.10
CA SER A 358 2.16 -17.05 6.75
C SER A 358 1.00 -17.90 7.22
N ILE A 359 0.36 -18.62 6.29
CA ILE A 359 -0.67 -19.61 6.60
C ILE A 359 0.03 -20.97 6.67
N ALA A 360 0.13 -21.53 7.87
CA ALA A 360 0.75 -22.82 8.11
C ALA A 360 -0.25 -23.98 7.94
N GLY A 361 0.25 -25.21 7.87
CA GLY A 361 -0.57 -26.42 7.93
C GLY A 361 -1.25 -26.81 6.63
N LEU A 362 -0.86 -26.21 5.50
CA LEU A 362 -1.46 -26.50 4.18
C LEU A 362 -0.52 -27.31 3.30
N GLU A 363 -1.09 -28.09 2.38
CA GLU A 363 -0.32 -28.85 1.38
C GLU A 363 0.53 -27.93 0.50
N ILE A 364 -0.06 -26.83 0.03
CA ILE A 364 0.64 -25.74 -0.63
C ILE A 364 1.17 -24.81 0.47
N PRO A 365 2.49 -24.75 0.70
CA PRO A 365 3.06 -23.97 1.79
C PRO A 365 2.92 -22.46 1.55
N SER A 366 3.15 -21.68 2.61
CA SER A 366 3.30 -20.23 2.49
C SER A 366 4.47 -19.86 1.56
N LEU A 367 4.37 -18.71 0.88
CA LEU A 367 5.48 -18.14 0.07
C LEU A 367 6.73 -17.88 0.91
N TYR A 368 6.55 -17.69 2.22
CA TYR A 368 7.64 -17.41 3.14
C TYR A 368 8.29 -18.68 3.70
N LEU A 369 7.68 -19.85 3.52
CA LEU A 369 8.25 -21.09 4.07
C LEU A 369 9.47 -21.51 3.24
N VAL A 370 10.61 -21.64 3.91
CA VAL A 370 11.85 -22.16 3.32
C VAL A 370 11.94 -23.66 3.51
N GLU A 371 11.70 -24.14 4.73
CA GLU A 371 11.89 -25.54 5.10
C GLU A 371 10.89 -26.01 6.16
N ARG A 372 10.30 -27.19 5.94
CA ARG A 372 9.51 -27.99 6.90
C ARG A 372 9.62 -29.47 6.51
N ASP A 373 9.37 -30.37 7.46
CA ASP A 373 9.32 -31.82 7.21
C ASP A 373 7.92 -32.30 6.81
N SER A 374 6.87 -31.74 7.41
CA SER A 374 5.47 -32.14 7.18
C SER A 374 4.50 -31.02 7.58
N PHE A 375 3.20 -31.28 7.54
CA PHE A 375 2.14 -30.37 7.98
C PHE A 375 0.93 -31.14 8.50
N ILE A 376 0.12 -30.50 9.34
CA ILE A 376 -1.10 -31.07 9.90
C ILE A 376 -2.27 -30.10 9.65
N PRO A 377 -3.17 -30.40 8.68
CA PRO A 377 -4.25 -29.49 8.30
C PRO A 377 -5.50 -29.60 9.19
N ASP A 378 -5.71 -30.75 9.82
CA ASP A 378 -6.98 -31.11 10.45
C ASP A 378 -7.04 -30.81 11.97
N TRP A 379 -5.97 -30.24 12.53
CA TRP A 379 -5.96 -29.73 13.90
C TRP A 379 -6.80 -28.47 14.04
N GLN A 380 -7.19 -28.13 15.27
CA GLN A 380 -7.95 -26.89 15.53
C GLN A 380 -7.24 -25.66 14.95
N ILE A 381 -5.91 -25.66 14.98
CA ILE A 381 -5.06 -24.72 14.29
C ILE A 381 -4.15 -25.54 13.36
N PRO A 382 -4.27 -25.37 12.04
CA PRO A 382 -3.34 -25.99 11.10
C PRO A 382 -1.89 -25.58 11.39
N VAL A 383 -0.96 -26.53 11.36
CA VAL A 383 0.45 -26.28 11.67
C VAL A 383 1.42 -26.88 10.65
N ASP A 384 2.52 -26.19 10.43
CA ASP A 384 3.72 -26.76 9.82
C ASP A 384 4.51 -27.54 10.88
N VAL A 385 5.18 -28.61 10.45
CA VAL A 385 5.89 -29.55 11.31
C VAL A 385 7.35 -29.67 10.88
N GLY A 386 8.27 -29.56 11.84
CA GLY A 386 9.69 -29.81 11.66
C GLY A 386 10.21 -30.73 12.76
N TYR A 387 10.83 -31.85 12.40
CA TYR A 387 11.41 -32.80 13.36
C TYR A 387 12.55 -32.16 14.14
N GLU A 388 13.38 -31.37 13.46
CA GLU A 388 14.42 -30.56 14.10
C GLU A 388 14.05 -29.08 14.05
N THR A 389 13.73 -28.56 12.84
CA THR A 389 13.49 -27.14 12.63
C THR A 389 12.39 -26.85 11.60
N ILE A 390 11.79 -25.66 11.70
CA ILE A 390 10.96 -25.07 10.65
C ILE A 390 11.52 -23.68 10.35
N THR A 391 11.70 -23.35 9.07
CA THR A 391 12.36 -22.11 8.66
C THR A 391 11.48 -21.30 7.72
N TYR A 392 11.34 -20.01 8.01
CA TYR A 392 10.66 -19.03 7.16
C TYR A 392 11.57 -17.86 6.83
N GLN A 393 11.28 -17.18 5.73
CA GLN A 393 12.01 -16.02 5.27
C GLN A 393 11.05 -14.89 4.87
N PHE A 394 11.28 -13.69 5.41
CA PHE A 394 10.43 -12.53 5.19
C PHE A 394 11.22 -11.32 4.68
N PRO A 395 10.79 -10.65 3.60
CA PRO A 395 11.45 -9.47 3.08
C PRO A 395 11.00 -8.21 3.84
N LEU A 396 11.86 -7.65 4.69
CA LEU A 396 11.53 -6.50 5.54
C LEU A 396 12.25 -5.24 5.05
N GLU A 397 11.58 -4.10 5.00
CA GLU A 397 12.21 -2.84 4.58
C GLU A 397 12.96 -2.16 5.76
N PRO A 398 14.25 -1.80 5.63
CA PRO A 398 15.07 -1.28 6.75
C PRO A 398 14.62 0.03 7.40
N ASN A 399 13.72 0.78 6.75
CA ASN A 399 13.21 2.06 7.23
C ASN A 399 11.94 1.93 8.09
N TYR A 400 11.47 0.72 8.37
CA TYR A 400 10.30 0.48 9.22
C TYR A 400 10.69 -0.34 10.45
N LYS A 401 9.82 -0.33 11.46
CA LYS A 401 9.89 -1.22 12.61
C LYS A 401 8.92 -2.37 12.42
N TYR A 402 9.25 -3.53 12.97
CA TYR A 402 8.44 -4.74 12.79
C TYR A 402 8.12 -5.41 14.12
N LYS A 403 6.87 -5.85 14.26
CA LYS A 403 6.45 -6.77 15.31
C LYS A 403 6.19 -8.13 14.69
N PHE A 404 6.87 -9.13 15.20
CA PHE A 404 6.66 -10.52 14.89
C PHE A 404 5.64 -11.13 15.86
N LYS A 405 4.71 -11.92 15.32
CA LYS A 405 3.75 -12.71 16.07
C LYS A 405 3.68 -14.12 15.47
N SER A 406 3.87 -15.14 16.28
CA SER A 406 3.71 -16.54 15.86
C SER A 406 2.88 -17.31 16.87
N ILE A 407 2.14 -18.32 16.38
CA ILE A 407 1.27 -19.14 17.21
C ILE A 407 1.78 -20.58 17.20
N ALA A 408 2.17 -21.12 18.35
CA ALA A 408 2.49 -22.54 18.51
C ALA A 408 1.24 -23.31 18.95
N TYR A 409 1.05 -24.51 18.41
CA TYR A 409 -0.10 -25.35 18.73
C TYR A 409 0.22 -26.84 18.56
N HIS A 410 -0.32 -27.68 19.42
CA HIS A 410 -0.28 -29.13 19.25
C HIS A 410 -1.42 -29.85 19.99
N GLU A 411 -1.76 -31.06 19.54
CA GLU A 411 -2.79 -31.93 20.13
C GLU A 411 -2.19 -33.19 20.79
N GLY A 412 -0.95 -33.09 21.29
CA GLY A 412 -0.23 -34.19 21.96
C GLY A 412 -0.69 -34.43 23.41
N ASN A 413 0.12 -35.15 24.19
CA ASN A 413 -0.20 -35.43 25.61
C ASN A 413 0.64 -34.60 26.60
N ASP A 414 1.87 -34.25 26.22
CA ASP A 414 2.85 -33.60 27.09
C ASP A 414 3.08 -32.16 26.67
N LYS A 415 3.48 -31.32 27.62
CA LYS A 415 3.89 -29.94 27.33
C LYS A 415 5.11 -29.90 26.39
N TRP A 416 5.05 -29.08 25.35
CA TRP A 416 6.12 -28.90 24.37
C TRP A 416 6.82 -27.55 24.53
N LYS A 417 8.02 -27.47 23.95
CA LYS A 417 8.94 -26.34 24.05
C LYS A 417 9.66 -26.14 22.73
N MET A 418 9.66 -24.90 22.27
CA MET A 418 10.23 -24.52 20.98
C MET A 418 11.01 -23.22 21.15
N LYS A 419 12.24 -23.22 20.63
CA LYS A 419 13.10 -22.06 20.59
C LYS A 419 12.88 -21.30 19.28
N VAL A 420 12.87 -19.97 19.33
CA VAL A 420 12.69 -19.12 18.15
C VAL A 420 13.91 -18.23 17.95
N THR A 421 14.51 -18.32 16.78
CA THR A 421 15.67 -17.51 16.40
C THR A 421 15.36 -16.66 15.16
N VAL A 422 16.00 -15.49 15.07
CA VAL A 422 16.02 -14.63 13.88
C VAL A 422 17.47 -14.44 13.47
N ASP A 423 17.80 -14.85 12.24
CA ASP A 423 19.16 -14.86 11.70
C ASP A 423 20.17 -15.55 12.65
N GLY A 424 19.73 -16.63 13.30
CA GLY A 424 20.51 -17.44 14.24
C GLY A 424 20.60 -16.89 15.67
N GLU A 425 20.08 -15.69 15.95
CA GLU A 425 20.03 -15.11 17.30
C GLU A 425 18.69 -15.40 17.97
N GLU A 426 18.70 -15.86 19.22
CA GLU A 426 17.49 -16.19 19.96
C GLU A 426 16.67 -14.94 20.30
N ILE A 427 15.41 -14.94 19.87
CA ILE A 427 14.45 -13.86 20.16
C ILE A 427 13.41 -14.25 21.20
N GLY A 428 13.26 -15.55 21.47
CA GLY A 428 12.35 -16.05 22.47
C GLY A 428 12.19 -17.56 22.46
N GLU A 429 11.31 -18.01 23.33
CA GLU A 429 10.98 -19.41 23.55
C GLU A 429 9.49 -19.53 23.80
N ILE A 430 8.87 -20.59 23.27
CA ILE A 430 7.45 -20.87 23.43
C ILE A 430 7.32 -22.20 24.15
N GLU A 431 6.72 -22.15 25.34
CA GLU A 431 6.28 -23.32 26.08
C GLU A 431 4.77 -23.45 25.94
N TYR A 432 4.27 -24.57 25.42
CA TYR A 432 2.87 -24.71 25.04
C TYR A 432 2.27 -26.06 25.41
N GLU A 433 1.02 -25.99 25.89
CA GLU A 433 0.27 -27.12 26.44
C GLU A 433 -0.63 -27.75 25.36
N PRO A 434 -0.96 -29.04 25.47
CA PRO A 434 -1.89 -29.70 24.57
C PRO A 434 -3.21 -28.94 24.41
N TYR A 435 -3.69 -28.83 23.17
CA TYR A 435 -4.96 -28.22 22.79
C TYR A 435 -5.09 -26.73 23.17
N LYS A 436 -3.98 -26.06 23.51
CA LYS A 436 -3.98 -24.65 23.88
C LYS A 436 -2.97 -23.88 23.01
N PRO A 437 -3.42 -22.93 22.17
CA PRO A 437 -2.48 -22.10 21.43
C PRO A 437 -1.71 -21.19 22.37
N GLU A 438 -0.41 -21.11 22.15
CA GLU A 438 0.44 -20.11 22.78
C GLU A 438 1.03 -19.20 21.72
N THR A 439 1.25 -17.94 22.09
CA THR A 439 1.68 -16.89 21.17
C THR A 439 2.99 -16.29 21.63
N LEU A 440 3.96 -16.20 20.72
CA LEU A 440 5.12 -15.34 20.89
C LEU A 440 4.87 -14.03 20.15
N GLU A 441 4.96 -12.92 20.85
CA GLU A 441 4.99 -11.57 20.25
C GLU A 441 6.27 -10.87 20.67
N CYS A 442 7.04 -10.38 19.69
CA CYS A 442 8.23 -9.59 19.96
C CYS A 442 8.48 -8.55 18.86
N LEU A 443 9.24 -7.51 19.19
CA LEU A 443 9.76 -6.59 18.20
C LEU A 443 10.99 -7.21 17.57
N ILE A 444 11.10 -7.13 16.24
CA ILE A 444 12.28 -7.58 15.53
C ILE A 444 13.33 -6.47 15.65
N PRO A 445 14.50 -6.72 16.24
CA PRO A 445 15.58 -5.73 16.28
C PRO A 445 15.98 -5.26 14.89
N GLU A 446 16.15 -3.94 14.73
CA GLU A 446 16.61 -3.28 13.48
C GLU A 446 17.94 -3.82 12.94
N ALA A 447 18.72 -4.51 13.78
CA ALA A 447 19.98 -5.10 13.35
C ALA A 447 19.80 -6.26 12.36
N PHE A 448 18.67 -6.98 12.43
CA PHE A 448 18.44 -8.21 11.65
C PHE A 448 18.08 -7.90 10.20
N TYR A 449 17.13 -7.00 9.94
CA TYR A 449 16.65 -6.74 8.58
C TYR A 449 17.37 -5.61 7.83
N LYS A 450 18.65 -5.36 8.09
CA LYS A 450 19.39 -4.31 7.36
C LYS A 450 19.66 -4.66 5.91
N ASP A 451 19.76 -5.93 5.60
CA ASP A 451 19.87 -6.50 4.26
C ASP A 451 18.49 -6.75 3.61
N SER A 452 17.43 -6.29 4.28
CA SER A 452 16.04 -6.38 3.85
C SER A 452 15.43 -7.79 3.86
N LEU A 453 16.02 -8.72 4.59
CA LEU A 453 15.57 -10.12 4.65
C LEU A 453 15.82 -10.65 6.06
N ILE A 454 14.89 -11.42 6.60
CA ILE A 454 15.13 -12.16 7.86
C ILE A 454 14.83 -13.62 7.65
N GLU A 455 15.57 -14.46 8.33
CA GLU A 455 15.30 -15.89 8.48
C GLU A 455 14.79 -16.14 9.91
N VAL A 456 13.58 -16.69 10.02
CA VAL A 456 12.97 -17.08 11.30
C VAL A 456 13.01 -18.59 11.39
N THR A 457 13.71 -19.11 12.39
CA THR A 457 13.82 -20.54 12.63
C THR A 457 13.15 -20.92 13.94
N PHE A 458 12.35 -21.99 13.88
CA PHE A 458 11.70 -22.60 15.02
C PHE A 458 12.37 -23.95 15.30
N GLU A 459 13.08 -24.07 16.41
CA GLU A 459 13.84 -25.27 16.77
C GLU A 459 13.10 -26.05 17.87
N CYS A 460 12.99 -27.37 17.70
CA CYS A 460 12.43 -28.25 18.72
C CYS A 460 13.38 -28.31 19.94
N ASP A 461 12.93 -27.82 21.10
CA ASP A 461 13.72 -27.83 22.35
C ASP A 461 13.12 -28.77 23.42
N GLY A 462 11.90 -29.28 23.18
CA GLY A 462 11.25 -30.30 24.00
C GLY A 462 9.91 -30.74 23.43
N GLY A 463 9.70 -32.04 23.30
CA GLY A 463 8.54 -32.63 22.62
C GLY A 463 8.99 -33.59 21.53
N ASP A 464 8.06 -34.00 20.67
CA ASP A 464 8.36 -34.93 19.58
C ASP A 464 8.90 -34.21 18.33
N PHE A 465 8.46 -32.98 18.08
CA PHE A 465 8.83 -32.13 16.94
C PHE A 465 8.37 -30.68 17.17
N ALA A 466 8.91 -29.74 16.41
CA ALA A 466 8.46 -28.35 16.38
C ALA A 466 7.15 -28.22 15.60
N THR A 467 6.23 -27.40 16.11
CA THR A 467 4.96 -27.09 15.44
C THR A 467 4.67 -25.61 15.46
N ILE A 468 4.35 -25.06 14.29
CA ILE A 468 3.97 -23.65 14.18
C ILE A 468 2.72 -23.48 13.33
N GLY A 469 1.77 -22.74 13.88
CA GLY A 469 0.60 -22.24 13.20
C GLY A 469 0.89 -20.93 12.44
N PRO A 470 -0.11 -20.08 12.24
CA PRO A 470 0.06 -18.84 11.48
C PRO A 470 1.11 -17.89 12.08
N ILE A 471 1.84 -17.21 11.19
CA ILE A 471 2.81 -16.17 11.52
C ILE A 471 2.31 -14.84 10.94
N TYR A 472 2.42 -13.77 11.72
CA TYR A 472 2.05 -12.42 11.33
C TYR A 472 3.24 -11.48 11.58
N ILE A 473 3.57 -10.68 10.57
CA ILE A 473 4.50 -9.57 10.72
C ILE A 473 3.73 -8.26 10.55
N TYR A 474 3.76 -7.42 11.58
CA TYR A 474 3.17 -6.09 11.54
C TYR A 474 4.26 -5.07 11.26
N ARG A 475 3.99 -4.15 10.34
CA ARG A 475 4.89 -3.04 9.98
C ARG A 475 4.44 -1.76 10.67
N TYR A 476 5.39 -1.05 11.25
CA TYR A 476 5.20 0.23 11.91
C TYR A 476 6.22 1.24 11.40
N GLU A 477 5.87 2.50 11.48
CA GLU A 477 6.77 3.60 11.20
C GLU A 477 7.51 4.05 12.46
N SER A 478 8.70 4.59 12.26
CA SER A 478 9.48 5.17 13.33
C SER A 478 8.78 6.43 13.84
N GLY A 479 8.20 6.37 15.03
CA GLY A 479 7.45 7.46 15.65
C GLY A 479 8.32 8.62 16.13
N GLU A 480 9.22 9.17 15.31
CA GLU A 480 9.78 10.50 15.56
C GLU A 480 8.69 11.55 15.37
N VAL A 481 7.76 11.59 16.33
CA VAL A 481 6.71 12.57 16.46
C VAL A 481 7.38 13.93 16.68
N GLY A 482 7.52 14.69 15.60
CA GLY A 482 7.65 16.14 15.66
C GLY A 482 8.86 16.69 16.44
N SER A 483 10.08 16.19 16.18
CA SER A 483 11.22 17.09 16.34
C SER A 483 11.13 18.14 15.23
N LYS A 484 10.47 19.25 15.56
CA LYS A 484 10.16 20.41 14.71
C LYS A 484 11.17 20.60 13.59
N GLY A 485 10.65 20.70 12.37
CA GLY A 485 11.37 21.03 11.15
C GLY A 485 12.56 21.96 11.38
N GLY A 486 13.75 21.37 11.34
CA GLY A 486 15.02 22.04 11.37
C GLY A 486 15.85 21.48 10.23
N HIS A 487 15.80 22.13 9.07
CA HIS A 487 16.87 22.05 8.09
C HIS A 487 18.23 22.14 8.82
N TYR A 488 19.06 21.10 8.68
CA TYR A 488 20.48 21.10 9.06
C TYR A 488 20.81 21.66 10.45
N GLY A 489 20.62 20.84 11.49
CA GLY A 489 21.14 21.16 12.82
C GLY A 489 21.05 19.98 13.77
N GLY A 490 22.09 19.16 13.82
CA GLY A 490 22.16 18.04 14.76
C GLY A 490 22.02 18.51 16.21
N PRO A 491 21.18 17.87 17.05
CA PRO A 491 21.28 18.00 18.48
C PRO A 491 22.39 17.09 18.99
N MET A 492 23.50 17.70 19.42
CA MET A 492 24.31 17.12 20.49
C MET A 492 23.45 17.10 21.76
N THR A 493 22.96 15.93 22.15
CA THR A 493 22.53 15.69 23.53
C THR A 493 23.09 14.36 24.01
N GLN A 494 23.94 14.46 25.02
CA GLN A 494 24.54 13.36 25.76
C GLN A 494 23.44 12.53 26.43
N GLY A 495 23.15 11.35 25.86
CA GLY A 495 22.48 10.26 26.55
C GLY A 495 23.43 9.07 26.58
N THR A 496 23.85 8.65 27.76
CA THR A 496 24.82 7.57 28.00
C THR A 496 24.19 6.22 27.66
N PHE A 497 24.06 5.90 26.37
CA PHE A 497 23.86 4.53 25.93
C PHE A 497 25.21 3.86 25.80
N ASN A 498 25.39 2.80 26.59
CA ASN A 498 26.55 1.93 26.54
C ASN A 498 26.51 1.14 25.23
N ARG A 499 26.94 1.77 24.13
CA ARG A 499 27.23 1.07 22.87
C ARG A 499 28.36 0.10 23.17
N ASN A 500 28.10 -1.19 22.98
CA ASN A 500 29.16 -2.15 22.68
C ASN A 500 29.94 -1.59 21.49
N ARG A 501 31.08 -0.97 21.79
CA ARG A 501 31.97 -0.40 20.80
C ARG A 501 32.54 -1.58 20.02
N PHE A 502 32.04 -1.78 18.80
CA PHE A 502 32.83 -2.45 17.79
C PHE A 502 34.16 -1.70 17.66
N SER A 503 35.24 -2.34 18.08
CA SER A 503 36.59 -1.81 17.90
C SER A 503 37.38 -2.80 17.06
N LEU A 504 37.63 -2.41 15.81
CA LEU A 504 38.53 -3.15 14.94
C LEU A 504 39.97 -2.77 15.35
N THR A 505 40.62 -3.66 16.10
CA THR A 505 42.01 -3.45 16.48
C THR A 505 42.91 -4.22 15.51
N ILE A 506 43.59 -3.47 14.63
CA ILE A 506 44.55 -4.04 13.67
C ILE A 506 45.94 -3.93 14.28
N PHE A 507 46.63 -5.07 14.43
CA PHE A 507 48.02 -5.13 14.87
C PHE A 507 48.92 -5.46 13.66
N PRO A 508 49.44 -4.47 12.93
CA PRO A 508 50.40 -4.75 11.87
C PRO A 508 51.70 -5.27 12.51
N ASN A 509 52.11 -6.48 12.13
CA ASN A 509 53.43 -7.01 12.46
C ASN A 509 54.33 -6.81 11.23
N PRO A 510 55.30 -5.88 11.27
CA PRO A 510 56.14 -5.57 10.09
C PRO A 510 57.11 -6.69 9.70
N PHE A 511 57.21 -7.78 10.48
CA PHE A 511 58.10 -8.91 10.20
C PHE A 511 57.39 -10.16 9.71
N ILE A 512 56.06 -10.15 9.58
CA ILE A 512 55.28 -11.29 9.10
C ILE A 512 54.29 -10.80 8.03
N GLN A 513 54.38 -11.35 6.81
CA GLN A 513 53.49 -11.02 5.67
C GLN A 513 52.06 -11.59 5.84
N THR A 514 51.54 -11.68 7.06
CA THR A 514 50.16 -12.13 7.32
C THR A 514 49.46 -11.17 8.26
N LEU A 515 48.37 -10.60 7.78
CA LEU A 515 47.46 -9.76 8.56
C LEU A 515 46.49 -10.67 9.31
N ARG A 516 46.47 -10.59 10.63
CA ARG A 516 45.53 -11.35 11.47
C ARG A 516 44.51 -10.39 12.06
N ILE A 517 43.27 -10.46 11.57
CA ILE A 517 42.15 -9.70 12.09
C ILE A 517 41.45 -10.56 13.15
N ARG A 518 41.27 -10.01 14.36
CA ARG A 518 40.48 -10.64 15.43
C ARG A 518 39.35 -9.72 15.81
N PHE A 519 38.13 -10.25 15.79
CA PHE A 519 36.98 -9.56 16.34
C PHE A 519 36.93 -9.85 17.84
N GLN A 520 36.79 -8.80 18.65
CA GLN A 520 36.55 -8.93 20.08
C GLN A 520 35.27 -8.19 20.41
N THR A 521 34.27 -8.94 20.87
CA THR A 521 33.15 -8.42 21.63
C THR A 521 33.62 -8.25 23.08
N LYS A 522 33.33 -7.09 23.67
CA LYS A 522 33.62 -6.80 25.08
C LYS A 522 32.32 -6.62 25.83
#